data_AF-Q5AUK8-F1
#
_entry.id   AF-Q5AUK8-F1
#
_cell.length_a   1.000
_cell.length_b   1.000
_cell.length_c   1.000
_cell.angle_alpha   90.00
_cell.angle_beta   90.00
_cell.angle_gamma   90.00
#
_symmetry.space_group_name_H-M   'P 1'
#
loop_
_entity.id
_entity.type
_entity.pdbx_description
1 polymer ?
#
loop_
_entity_poly.entity_id
_entity_poly.type
_entity_poly.pdbx_seq_one_letter_code
_entity_poly.pdbx_strand_id
1 'polypeptide(L)' 'MMKAFMGYHDEAQKAIAQGQSWPKVRDATTDIQTSLRNMKFEVPDNQEEVSAKYEKILQTMSERFASVSDE' A
#
# COMPACT_ATOMS: atom_id res chain seq x y z
N MET A 1 2.72 3.65 -10.19
CA MET A 1 2.57 2.20 -9.93
C MET A 1 3.80 1.57 -9.26
N MET A 2 4.96 1.44 -9.92
CA MET A 2 6.14 0.75 -9.34
C MET A 2 6.54 1.28 -7.95
N LYS A 3 6.53 2.59 -7.75
CA LYS A 3 6.78 3.24 -6.45
C LYS A 3 5.85 2.72 -5.34
N ALA A 4 4.57 2.49 -5.63
CA ALA A 4 3.60 2.02 -4.66
C ALA A 4 3.78 0.54 -4.31
N PHE A 5 4.11 -0.29 -5.31
CA PHE A 5 4.44 -1.71 -5.06
C PHE A 5 5.72 -1.88 -4.23
N MET A 6 6.78 -1.13 -4.57
CA MET A 6 8.02 -1.16 -3.80
C MET A 6 7.81 -0.63 -2.38
N GLY A 7 7.07 0.48 -2.23
CA GLY A 7 6.73 1.02 -0.91
C GLY A 7 5.97 0.01 -0.04
N TYR A 8 4.98 -0.68 -0.59
CA TYR A 8 4.24 -1.72 0.13
C TYR A 8 5.16 -2.87 0.56
N HIS A 9 6.03 -3.32 -0.35
CA HIS A 9 6.99 -4.37 -0.05
C HIS A 9 7.91 -3.97 1.11
N ASP A 10 8.46 -2.76 1.07
CA ASP A 10 9.43 -2.31 2.07
C ASP A 10 8.79 -2.11 3.44
N GLU A 11 7.57 -1.55 3.51
CA GLU A 11 6.83 -1.43 4.77
C GLU A 11 6.39 -2.79 5.33
N ALA A 12 5.98 -3.72 4.46
CA ALA A 12 5.69 -5.10 4.88
C ALA A 12 6.94 -5.78 5.44
N GLN A 13 8.09 -5.65 4.79
CA GLN A 13 9.36 -6.19 5.29
C GLN A 13 9.73 -5.61 6.65
N LYS A 14 9.54 -4.29 6.86
CA LYS A 14 9.77 -3.65 8.17
C LYS A 14 8.86 -4.21 9.25
N ALA A 15 7.57 -4.37 8.98
CA ALA A 15 6.61 -4.92 9.95
C ALA A 15 6.98 -6.37 10.34
N ILE A 16 7.39 -7.20 9.37
CA ILE A 16 7.87 -8.56 9.65
C ILE A 16 9.17 -8.53 10.46
N ALA A 17 10.11 -7.64 10.14
CA ALA A 17 11.35 -7.48 10.89
C ALA A 17 11.13 -6.99 12.34
N GLN A 18 10.05 -6.25 12.59
CA GLN A 18 9.59 -5.85 13.93
C GLN A 18 8.91 -6.99 14.71
N GLY A 19 8.73 -8.16 14.11
CA GLY A 19 8.16 -9.35 14.76
C GLY A 19 6.66 -9.55 14.55
N GLN A 20 6.01 -8.72 13.72
CA GLN A 20 4.60 -8.94 13.36
C GLN A 20 4.47 -10.17 12.45
N SER A 21 3.42 -10.96 12.64
CA SER A 21 3.17 -12.13 11.80
C SER A 21 2.63 -11.73 10.42
N TRP A 22 3.04 -12.42 9.36
CA TRP A 22 2.55 -12.14 8.00
C TRP A 22 1.02 -12.19 7.86
N PRO A 23 0.29 -13.14 8.47
CA PRO A 23 -1.17 -13.12 8.43
C PRO A 23 -1.77 -11.81 8.97
N LYS A 24 -1.27 -11.30 10.11
CA LYS A 24 -1.75 -10.03 10.69
C LYS A 24 -1.51 -8.86 9.74
N VAL A 25 -0.29 -8.75 9.19
CA VAL A 25 0.06 -7.68 8.23
C VAL A 25 -0.80 -7.76 6.98
N ARG A 26 -1.00 -8.95 6.41
CA ARG A 26 -1.82 -9.16 5.22
C ARG A 26 -3.28 -8.78 5.46
N ASP A 27 -3.85 -9.23 6.58
CA ASP A 27 -5.27 -9.01 6.87
C ASP A 27 -5.54 -7.51 7.11
N ALA A 28 -4.65 -6.83 7.83
CA ALA A 28 -4.73 -5.39 8.08
C ALA A 28 -4.51 -4.51 6.83
N THR A 29 -3.94 -5.04 5.75
CA THR A 29 -3.59 -4.30 4.53
C THR A 29 -4.32 -4.80 3.27
N THR A 30 -5.40 -5.57 3.44
CA THR A 30 -6.17 -6.15 2.33
C THR A 30 -6.77 -5.09 1.39
N ASP A 31 -7.19 -3.95 1.93
CA ASP A 31 -7.69 -2.79 1.18
C ASP A 31 -6.60 -2.17 0.28
N ILE A 32 -5.38 -2.06 0.80
CA ILE A 32 -4.21 -1.58 0.04
C ILE A 32 -3.85 -2.54 -1.07
N GLN A 33 -3.79 -3.85 -0.81
CA GLN A 33 -3.49 -4.85 -1.84
C GLN A 33 -4.51 -4.80 -2.99
N THR A 34 -5.79 -4.61 -2.66
CA THR A 34 -6.85 -4.44 -3.66
C THR A 34 -6.60 -3.19 -4.50
N SER A 35 -6.29 -2.06 -3.85
CA SER A 35 -6.01 -0.79 -4.53
C SER A 35 -4.79 -0.88 -5.45
N LEU A 36 -3.70 -1.50 -5.00
CA LEU A 36 -2.47 -1.71 -5.79
C LEU A 36 -2.74 -2.56 -7.05
N ARG A 37 -3.53 -3.63 -6.93
CA ARG A 37 -3.91 -4.47 -8.08
C ARG A 37 -4.77 -3.73 -9.10
N ASN A 38 -5.58 -2.76 -8.65
CA ASN A 38 -6.46 -1.99 -9.52
C ASN A 38 -5.72 -0.92 -10.34
N MET A 39 -4.54 -0.46 -9.90
CA MET A 39 -3.72 0.53 -10.62
C MET A 39 -3.42 0.13 -12.08
N LYS A 40 -3.47 -1.17 -12.42
CA LYS A 40 -3.17 -1.66 -13.78
C LYS A 40 -4.26 -1.32 -14.81
N PHE A 41 -5.43 -0.93 -14.35
CA PHE A 41 -6.59 -0.61 -15.20
C PHE A 41 -6.76 0.89 -15.44
N GLU A 42 -5.87 1.72 -14.88
CA GLU A 42 -5.92 3.17 -15.09
C GLU A 42 -5.55 3.52 -16.53
N VAL A 43 -6.29 4.47 -17.12
CA VAL A 43 -6.17 4.87 -18.53
C VAL A 43 -5.26 6.11 -18.64
N PRO A 44 -4.39 6.22 -19.66
CA PRO A 44 -3.42 7.32 -19.80
C PRO A 44 -4.04 8.71 -20.01
N ASP A 45 -5.31 8.78 -20.40
CA ASP A 45 -5.98 10.03 -20.81
C ASP A 45 -6.22 11.00 -19.65
N ASN A 46 -6.09 10.53 -18.40
CA ASN A 46 -6.40 11.33 -17.20
C ASN A 46 -5.26 11.29 -16.17
N GLN A 47 -4.08 11.74 -16.60
CA GLN A 47 -2.83 11.69 -15.83
C GLN A 47 -2.95 12.32 -14.43
N GLU A 48 -3.62 13.48 -14.29
CA GLU A 48 -3.76 14.16 -13.00
C GLU A 48 -4.58 13.35 -12.00
N GLU A 49 -5.74 12.83 -12.43
CA GLU A 49 -6.60 12.01 -11.57
C GLU A 49 -5.89 10.73 -11.15
N VAL A 50 -5.20 10.07 -12.08
CA VAL A 50 -4.43 8.85 -11.80
C VAL A 50 -3.27 9.12 -10.84
N SER A 51 -2.58 10.25 -11.00
CA SER A 51 -1.48 10.64 -10.11
C SER A 51 -1.99 10.93 -8.70
N ALA A 52 -3.10 11.66 -8.57
CA ALA A 52 -3.74 11.93 -7.28
C ALA A 52 -4.23 10.65 -6.59
N LYS A 53 -4.81 9.71 -7.34
CA LYS A 53 -5.17 8.38 -6.81
C LYS A 53 -3.94 7.64 -6.27
N TYR A 54 -2.81 7.69 -6.99
CA TYR A 54 -1.59 7.01 -6.58
C TYR A 54 -0.97 7.62 -5.32
N GLU A 55 -0.99 8.94 -5.20
CA GLU A 55 -0.55 9.63 -3.97
C GLU A 55 -1.44 9.27 -2.78
N LYS A 56 -2.76 9.23 -2.99
CA LYS A 56 -3.71 8.79 -1.95
C LYS A 56 -3.42 7.36 -1.49
N ILE A 57 -3.14 6.43 -2.41
CA ILE A 57 -2.76 5.05 -2.06
C ILE A 57 -1.50 5.03 -1.21
N LEU A 58 -0.47 5.82 -1.56
CA LEU A 58 0.77 5.91 -0.78
C LEU A 58 0.51 6.45 0.62
N GLN A 59 -0.33 7.48 0.76
CA GLN A 59 -0.68 8.04 2.06
C GLN A 59 -1.44 7.02 2.92
N THR A 60 -2.51 6.41 2.39
CA THR A 60 -3.28 5.38 3.10
C THR A 60 -2.41 4.20 3.49
N MET A 61 -1.45 3.81 2.64
CA MET A 61 -0.48 2.77 2.95
C MET A 61 0.36 3.12 4.18
N SER A 62 0.95 4.32 4.23
CA SER A 62 1.72 4.77 5.39
C SER A 62 0.88 4.80 6.68
N GLU A 63 -0.35 5.28 6.61
CA GLU A 63 -1.26 5.34 7.76
C GLU A 63 -1.62 3.93 8.28
N ARG A 64 -1.87 2.98 7.37
CA ARG A 64 -2.19 1.59 7.75
C ARG A 64 -0.99 0.88 8.37
N PHE A 65 0.19 1.00 7.79
CA PHE A 65 1.37 0.37 8.37
C PHE A 65 1.74 0.95 9.74
N ALA A 66 1.54 2.26 9.95
CA ALA A 66 1.66 2.85 11.29
C ALA A 66 0.69 2.20 12.28
N SER A 67 -0.58 2.01 11.90
CA SER A 67 -1.57 1.35 12.77
C SER A 67 -1.24 -0.12 13.09
N VAL A 68 -0.59 -0.85 12.18
CA VAL A 68 -0.16 -2.24 12.39
C VAL A 68 1.03 -2.34 13.35
N SER A 69 1.89 -1.33 13.38
CA SER A 69 3.03 -1.26 14.30
C SER A 69 2.63 -0.87 15.73
N ASP A 70 1.54 -0.13 15.91
CA ASP A 70 1.04 0.29 17.24
C ASP A 70 0.18 -0.78 17.95
N GLU A 71 -0.23 -1.85 17.24
CA GLU A 71 -0.95 -3.03 17.76
C GLU A 71 -0.06 -4.28 17.93
#